data_AF-A0A9E7MW01-F1
#
_entry.id   AF-A0A9E7MW01-F1
#
_cell.length_a   1.000
_cell.length_b   1.000
_cell.length_c   1.000
_cell.angle_alpha   90.00
_cell.angle_beta   90.00
_cell.angle_gamma   90.00
#
_symmetry.space_group_name_H-M   'P 1'
#
loop_
_entity.id
_entity.type
_entity.pdbx_description
1 polymer ?
#
loop_
_entity_poly.entity_id
_entity_poly.type
_entity_poly.pdbx_seq_one_letter_code
_entity_poly.pdbx_strand_id
1 'polypeptide(L)'
;METNKIRELVKEAEALHKDFQKCFLRAYSLSSSWNFEELKNILSELYEIVEKKFEVAFRIANMSPLLGEDFERLAKELQKNEHQMKFRLEELFLLVESPKVSFTEKARINASIQRLLQFYRVYDYSITQTIQKLIGELEGLMFISEEKKLPPANVVGKIKRIEDLDEKLGLLISFIHYLYNSPSWVHKVEEALRDWHSKGLLWVEVRNVESNSGVEREHAAKILEGLTLIGVVEKRERGGEYVYKLRGFGED
;
A
#
# COMPACT_ATOMS: atom_id res chain seq x y z
N MET A 1 26.74 1.14 -11.12
CA MET A 1 26.89 2.60 -10.85
C MET A 1 25.54 3.23 -10.52
N GLU A 2 24.45 2.85 -11.20
CA GLU A 2 23.09 3.37 -10.94
C GLU A 2 22.47 2.88 -9.62
N THR A 3 22.77 1.66 -9.17
CA THR A 3 22.23 1.08 -7.91
C THR A 3 22.66 1.83 -6.66
N ASN A 4 23.92 2.26 -6.59
CA ASN A 4 24.41 3.05 -5.45
C ASN A 4 23.73 4.42 -5.42
N LYS A 5 23.53 5.02 -6.60
CA LYS A 5 22.87 6.32 -6.74
C LYS A 5 21.41 6.25 -6.29
N ILE A 6 20.66 5.23 -6.69
CA ILE A 6 19.26 5.11 -6.25
C ILE A 6 19.15 4.73 -4.77
N ARG A 7 20.08 3.93 -4.25
CA ARG A 7 20.19 3.64 -2.82
C ARG A 7 20.44 4.91 -2.00
N GLU A 8 21.33 5.78 -2.48
CA GLU A 8 21.58 7.09 -1.86
C GLU A 8 20.32 7.95 -1.86
N LEU A 9 19.59 7.99 -2.98
CA LEU A 9 18.32 8.72 -3.06
C LEU A 9 17.25 8.17 -2.09
N VAL A 10 17.12 6.84 -1.95
CA VAL A 10 16.16 6.24 -1.01
C VAL A 10 16.55 6.53 0.45
N LYS A 11 17.85 6.51 0.78
CA LYS A 11 18.35 6.93 2.10
C LYS A 11 18.11 8.42 2.36
N GLU A 12 18.30 9.26 1.34
CA GLU A 12 18.00 10.69 1.40
C GLU A 12 16.51 10.92 1.66
N ALA A 13 15.63 10.19 0.96
CA ALA A 13 14.18 10.24 1.19
C ALA A 13 13.80 9.86 2.62
N GLU A 14 14.43 8.82 3.18
CA GLU A 14 14.24 8.41 4.58
C GLU A 14 14.69 9.51 5.56
N ALA A 15 15.87 10.08 5.36
CA ALA A 15 16.41 11.15 6.21
C ALA A 15 15.52 12.40 6.16
N LEU A 16 15.13 12.84 4.97
CA LEU A 16 14.22 13.97 4.78
C LEU A 16 12.85 13.70 5.40
N HIS A 17 12.35 12.46 5.35
CA HIS A 17 11.10 12.12 6.03
C HIS A 17 11.21 12.25 7.54
N LYS A 18 12.30 11.79 8.16
CA LYS A 18 12.54 11.97 9.61
C LYS A 18 12.62 13.44 10.00
N ASP A 19 13.26 14.27 9.18
CA ASP A 19 13.34 15.71 9.44
C ASP A 19 11.99 16.40 9.26
N PHE A 20 11.21 15.98 8.27
CA PHE A 20 9.82 16.40 8.11
C PHE A 20 8.97 16.04 9.33
N GLN A 21 9.07 14.81 9.85
CA GLN A 21 8.34 14.36 11.04
C GLN A 21 8.68 15.25 12.26
N LYS A 22 9.96 15.54 12.50
CA LYS A 22 10.40 16.42 13.60
C LYS A 22 9.82 17.83 13.46
N CYS A 23 9.86 18.41 12.25
CA CYS A 23 9.29 19.73 11.99
C CYS A 23 7.76 19.71 12.13
N PHE A 24 7.09 18.65 11.66
CA PHE A 24 5.64 18.53 11.72
C PHE A 24 5.14 18.39 13.16
N LEU A 25 5.88 17.70 14.03
CA LEU A 25 5.56 17.62 15.46
C LEU A 25 5.62 19.00 16.14
N ARG A 26 6.55 19.89 15.72
CA ARG A 26 6.58 21.28 16.19
C ARG A 26 5.33 22.06 15.72
N ALA A 27 4.89 21.84 14.49
CA ALA A 27 3.63 22.41 14.00
C ALA A 27 2.41 21.90 14.80
N TYR A 28 2.39 20.60 15.11
CA TYR A 28 1.33 19.97 15.91
C TYR A 28 1.23 20.59 17.32
N SER A 29 2.36 20.81 17.99
CA SER A 29 2.38 21.42 19.32
C SER A 29 1.82 22.85 19.35
N LEU A 30 1.83 23.55 18.22
CA LEU A 30 1.31 24.92 18.10
C LEU A 30 -0.17 24.97 17.69
N SER A 31 -0.77 23.84 17.29
CA SER A 31 -2.15 23.78 16.78
C SER A 31 -3.21 24.28 17.77
N SER A 32 -2.88 24.34 19.07
CA SER A 32 -3.79 24.77 20.16
C SER A 32 -3.65 26.27 20.51
N SER A 33 -2.50 26.89 20.23
CA SER A 33 -2.22 28.30 20.55
C SER A 33 -1.07 28.84 19.68
N TRP A 34 -1.32 29.01 18.39
CA TRP A 34 -0.29 29.49 17.46
C TRP A 34 -0.28 31.02 17.36
N ASN A 35 0.93 31.60 17.36
CA ASN A 35 1.16 32.94 16.82
C ASN A 35 1.25 32.85 15.29
N PHE A 36 0.69 33.83 14.57
CA PHE A 36 0.69 33.88 13.11
C PHE A 36 2.12 33.81 12.53
N GLU A 37 3.06 34.52 13.16
CA GLU A 37 4.45 34.58 12.70
C GLU A 37 5.20 33.26 12.95
N GLU A 38 4.94 32.60 14.08
CA GLU A 38 5.48 31.27 14.38
C GLU A 38 4.94 30.20 13.45
N LEU A 39 3.62 30.23 13.17
CA LEU A 39 2.99 29.32 12.22
C LEU A 39 3.56 29.51 10.82
N LYS A 40 3.71 30.77 10.37
CA LYS A 40 4.30 31.09 9.07
C LYS A 40 5.71 30.53 8.94
N ASN A 41 6.55 30.72 9.96
CA ASN A 41 7.93 30.25 9.96
C ASN A 41 8.00 28.71 9.87
N ILE A 42 7.19 28.01 10.65
CA ILE A 42 7.17 26.54 10.63
C ILE A 42 6.60 25.98 9.33
N LEU A 43 5.57 26.63 8.75
CA LEU A 43 5.06 26.23 7.45
C LEU A 43 6.10 26.45 6.33
N SER A 44 6.90 27.53 6.43
CA SER A 44 8.03 27.74 5.52
C SER A 44 9.07 26.62 5.63
N GLU A 45 9.46 26.25 6.86
CA GLU A 45 10.38 25.12 7.10
C GLU A 45 9.81 23.81 6.52
N LEU A 46 8.53 23.52 6.77
CA LEU A 46 7.86 22.31 6.26
C LEU A 46 7.81 22.29 4.73
N TYR A 47 7.51 23.43 4.11
CA TYR A 47 7.44 23.57 2.66
C TYR A 47 8.81 23.31 2.01
N GLU A 48 9.89 23.89 2.55
CA GLU A 48 11.25 23.66 2.07
C GLU A 48 11.66 22.18 2.15
N ILE A 49 11.30 21.50 3.25
CA ILE A 49 11.57 20.06 3.40
C ILE A 49 10.78 19.26 2.37
N VAL A 50 9.50 19.59 2.16
CA VAL A 50 8.65 18.86 1.22
C VAL A 50 9.02 19.09 -0.24
N GLU A 51 9.50 20.28 -0.62
CA GLU A 51 10.06 20.48 -1.96
C GLU A 51 11.23 19.53 -2.23
N LYS A 52 12.16 19.41 -1.27
CA LYS A 52 13.28 18.47 -1.36
C LYS A 52 12.81 17.03 -1.42
N LYS A 53 11.83 16.65 -0.59
CA LYS A 53 11.25 15.29 -0.61
C LYS A 53 10.61 14.97 -1.95
N PHE A 54 9.85 15.90 -2.53
CA PHE A 54 9.25 15.74 -3.85
C PHE A 54 10.31 15.61 -4.95
N GLU A 55 11.37 16.42 -4.93
CA GLU A 55 12.46 16.33 -5.90
C GLU A 55 13.19 14.98 -5.82
N VAL A 56 13.51 14.51 -4.61
CA VAL A 56 14.13 13.19 -4.40
C VAL A 56 13.20 12.08 -4.88
N ALA A 57 11.91 12.13 -4.55
CA ALA A 57 10.94 11.14 -5.01
C ALA A 57 10.79 11.13 -6.54
N PHE A 58 10.81 12.29 -7.19
CA PHE A 58 10.84 12.41 -8.65
C PHE A 58 12.09 11.77 -9.26
N ARG A 59 13.27 11.99 -8.67
CA ARG A 59 14.52 11.36 -9.11
C ARG A 59 14.47 9.83 -8.96
N ILE A 60 13.91 9.32 -7.86
CA ILE A 60 13.71 7.88 -7.65
C ILE A 60 12.77 7.32 -8.72
N ALA A 61 11.62 7.97 -8.98
CA ALA A 61 10.63 7.56 -9.98
C ALA A 61 11.18 7.57 -11.42
N ASN A 62 12.10 8.47 -11.76
CA ASN A 62 12.75 8.48 -13.07
C ASN A 62 13.75 7.33 -13.25
N MET A 63 14.38 6.86 -12.17
CA MET A 63 15.34 5.75 -12.21
C MET A 63 14.67 4.38 -12.04
N SER A 64 13.44 4.34 -11.51
CA SER A 64 12.75 3.11 -11.15
C SER A 64 12.39 2.16 -12.29
N PRO A 65 12.14 2.59 -13.55
CA PRO A 65 11.85 1.65 -14.65
C PRO A 65 12.97 0.63 -14.91
N LEU A 66 14.20 0.93 -14.49
CA LEU A 66 15.35 0.07 -14.65
C LEU A 66 15.39 -1.09 -13.62
N LEU A 67 14.51 -1.04 -12.60
CA LEU A 67 14.56 -1.90 -11.41
C LEU A 67 13.39 -2.88 -11.31
N GLY A 68 12.48 -2.86 -12.28
CA GLY A 68 11.30 -3.72 -12.32
C GLY A 68 10.01 -3.01 -11.90
N GLU A 69 8.89 -3.63 -12.27
CA GLU A 69 7.55 -3.04 -12.17
C GLU A 69 7.13 -2.73 -10.72
N ASP A 70 7.49 -3.59 -9.76
CA ASP A 70 7.15 -3.37 -8.34
C ASP A 70 7.90 -2.17 -7.76
N PHE A 71 9.19 -2.05 -8.06
CA PHE A 71 10.00 -0.92 -7.62
C PHE A 71 9.49 0.38 -8.26
N GLU A 72 9.14 0.35 -9.54
CA GLU A 72 8.50 1.48 -10.23
C GLU A 72 7.15 1.87 -9.63
N ARG A 73 6.30 0.90 -9.29
CA ARG A 73 5.02 1.16 -8.63
C ARG A 73 5.23 1.87 -7.30
N LEU A 74 6.16 1.39 -6.47
CA LEU A 74 6.49 1.98 -5.17
C LEU A 74 7.07 3.39 -5.32
N ALA A 75 7.95 3.62 -6.30
CA ALA A 75 8.54 4.92 -6.56
C ALA A 75 7.50 5.96 -7.02
N LYS A 76 6.56 5.55 -7.87
CA LYS A 76 5.42 6.39 -8.29
C LYS A 76 4.46 6.68 -7.14
N GLU A 77 4.23 5.71 -6.25
CA GLU A 77 3.44 5.91 -5.04
C GLU A 77 4.10 6.94 -4.10
N LEU A 78 5.41 6.81 -3.88
CA LEU A 78 6.20 7.78 -3.11
C LEU A 78 6.04 9.20 -3.69
N GLN A 79 6.28 9.36 -4.99
CA GLN A 79 6.17 10.66 -5.67
C GLN A 79 4.76 11.25 -5.55
N LYS A 80 3.72 10.43 -5.72
CA LYS A 80 2.32 10.84 -5.58
C LYS A 80 2.03 11.36 -4.18
N ASN A 81 2.49 10.65 -3.14
CA ASN A 81 2.26 11.03 -1.76
C ASN A 81 3.00 12.33 -1.39
N GLU A 82 4.24 12.50 -1.85
CA GLU A 82 5.01 13.74 -1.66
C GLU A 82 4.33 14.93 -2.35
N HIS A 83 3.82 14.73 -3.57
CA HIS A 83 3.05 15.75 -4.28
C HIS A 83 1.78 16.16 -3.54
N GLN A 84 1.05 15.19 -2.97
CA GLN A 84 -0.15 15.48 -2.18
C GLN A 84 0.20 16.29 -0.93
N MET A 85 1.25 15.93 -0.19
CA MET A 85 1.67 16.70 0.99
C MET A 85 2.12 18.11 0.62
N LYS A 86 2.89 18.26 -0.48
CA LYS A 86 3.29 19.56 -1.02
C LYS A 86 2.08 20.46 -1.26
N PHE A 87 1.12 19.97 -2.01
CA PHE A 87 -0.09 20.72 -2.33
C PHE A 87 -0.87 21.14 -1.07
N ARG A 88 -0.98 20.26 -0.06
CA ARG A 88 -1.66 20.58 1.20
C ARG A 88 -0.94 21.66 2.00
N LEU A 89 0.40 21.67 1.99
CA LEU A 89 1.19 22.71 2.63
C LEU A 89 1.08 24.04 1.87
N GLU A 90 1.08 24.02 0.53
CA GLU A 90 0.86 25.22 -0.29
C GLU A 90 -0.49 25.86 -0.02
N GLU A 91 -1.57 25.06 0.03
CA GLU A 91 -2.92 25.53 0.37
C GLU A 91 -2.94 26.25 1.73
N LEU A 92 -2.20 25.72 2.72
CA LEU A 92 -2.12 26.32 4.05
C LEU A 92 -1.20 27.55 4.09
N PHE A 93 -0.09 27.51 3.36
CA PHE A 93 0.88 28.61 3.28
C PHE A 93 0.26 29.86 2.67
N LEU A 94 -0.50 29.72 1.59
CA LEU A 94 -1.23 30.83 0.95
C LEU A 94 -2.22 31.52 1.90
N LEU A 95 -2.84 30.77 2.81
CA LEU A 95 -3.76 31.32 3.82
C LEU A 95 -3.03 32.11 4.92
N VAL A 96 -1.75 31.80 5.17
CA VAL A 96 -0.92 32.42 6.21
C VAL A 96 -0.01 33.51 5.62
N GLU A 97 0.07 33.66 4.30
CA GLU A 97 0.87 34.71 3.65
C GLU A 97 0.17 36.09 3.65
N SER A 98 -1.16 36.11 3.76
CA SER A 98 -1.96 37.35 3.76
C SER A 98 -2.23 37.87 5.19
N PRO A 99 -1.75 39.08 5.56
CA PRO A 99 -1.73 39.55 6.95
C PRO A 99 -3.05 40.17 7.46
N LYS A 100 -4.15 40.15 6.70
CA LYS A 100 -5.41 40.80 7.09
C LYS A 100 -6.35 39.90 7.90
N VAL A 101 -5.80 39.26 8.94
CA VAL A 101 -6.42 38.18 9.71
C VAL A 101 -7.79 38.59 10.31
N SER A 102 -8.86 38.39 9.54
CA SER A 102 -10.24 38.50 10.03
C SER A 102 -10.58 37.28 10.90
N PHE A 103 -11.63 37.37 11.73
CA PHE A 103 -12.11 36.22 12.50
C PHE A 103 -12.43 35.01 11.59
N THR A 104 -12.97 35.28 10.40
CA THR A 104 -13.28 34.27 9.39
C THR A 104 -12.03 33.60 8.83
N GLU A 105 -10.92 34.33 8.67
CA GLU A 105 -9.65 33.78 8.21
C GLU A 105 -8.98 32.91 9.27
N LYS A 106 -9.04 33.30 10.56
CA LYS A 106 -8.58 32.42 11.66
C LYS A 106 -9.31 31.09 11.68
N ALA A 107 -10.63 31.10 11.50
CA ALA A 107 -11.43 29.88 11.44
C ALA A 107 -11.03 28.99 10.24
N ARG A 108 -10.76 29.59 9.07
CA ARG A 108 -10.28 28.87 7.88
C ARG A 108 -8.89 28.26 8.08
N ILE A 109 -7.95 29.01 8.65
CA ILE A 109 -6.60 28.52 8.97
C ILE A 109 -6.69 27.34 9.93
N ASN A 110 -7.46 27.47 11.02
CA ASN A 110 -7.67 26.38 11.98
C ASN A 110 -8.26 25.13 11.32
N ALA A 111 -9.27 25.28 10.47
CA ALA A 111 -9.86 24.16 9.73
C ALA A 111 -8.85 23.49 8.77
N SER A 112 -8.01 24.28 8.10
CA SER A 112 -6.95 23.75 7.22
C SER A 112 -5.84 23.04 8.00
N ILE A 113 -5.43 23.58 9.16
CA ILE A 113 -4.49 22.89 10.07
C ILE A 113 -5.09 21.54 10.49
N GLN A 114 -6.34 21.50 10.96
CA GLN A 114 -6.96 20.24 11.39
C GLN A 114 -7.02 19.20 10.26
N ARG A 115 -7.34 19.62 9.02
CA ARG A 115 -7.29 18.75 7.85
C ARG A 115 -5.88 18.24 7.55
N LEU A 116 -4.87 19.11 7.65
CA LEU A 116 -3.46 18.73 7.47
C LEU A 116 -3.02 17.71 8.53
N LEU A 117 -3.42 17.89 9.78
CA LEU A 117 -3.12 16.95 10.88
C LEU A 117 -3.77 15.57 10.67
N GLN A 118 -5.02 15.54 10.21
CA GLN A 118 -5.70 14.29 9.88
C GLN A 118 -5.03 13.58 8.71
N PHE A 119 -4.68 14.33 7.66
CA PHE A 119 -3.98 13.81 6.49
C PHE A 119 -2.60 13.23 6.85
N TYR A 120 -1.85 13.94 7.70
CA TYR A 120 -0.50 13.54 8.10
C TYR A 120 -0.44 12.11 8.66
N ARG A 121 -1.42 11.67 9.45
CA ARG A 121 -1.41 10.31 10.01
C ARG A 121 -1.39 9.23 8.94
N VAL A 122 -2.20 9.40 7.90
CA VAL A 122 -2.28 8.46 6.77
C VAL A 122 -1.04 8.57 5.90
N TYR A 123 -0.60 9.80 5.64
CA TYR A 123 0.59 10.10 4.87
C TYR A 123 1.85 9.51 5.51
N ASP A 124 2.07 9.70 6.80
CA ASP A 124 3.25 9.26 7.54
C ASP A 124 3.41 7.74 7.48
N TYR A 125 2.30 7.02 7.73
CA TYR A 125 2.25 5.57 7.58
C TYR A 125 2.56 5.14 6.14
N SER A 126 1.90 5.75 5.16
CA SER A 126 2.07 5.39 3.75
C SER A 126 3.51 5.63 3.27
N ILE A 127 4.10 6.79 3.54
CA ILE A 127 5.49 7.11 3.19
C ILE A 127 6.46 6.16 3.88
N THR A 128 6.30 5.94 5.19
CA THR A 128 7.17 5.03 5.94
C THR A 128 7.15 3.62 5.33
N GLN A 129 5.96 3.09 5.03
CA GLN A 129 5.83 1.77 4.40
C GLN A 129 6.42 1.74 3.00
N THR A 130 6.18 2.76 2.17
CA THR A 130 6.72 2.82 0.81
C THR A 130 8.25 2.87 0.84
N ILE A 131 8.85 3.68 1.71
CA ILE A 131 10.31 3.76 1.87
C ILE A 131 10.88 2.42 2.33
N GLN A 132 10.27 1.78 3.34
CA GLN A 132 10.71 0.45 3.81
C GLN A 132 10.65 -0.61 2.71
N LYS A 133 9.58 -0.64 1.92
CA LYS A 133 9.44 -1.55 0.77
C LYS A 133 10.47 -1.25 -0.32
N LEU A 134 10.74 0.02 -0.62
CA LEU A 134 11.79 0.41 -1.57
C LEU A 134 13.18 -0.06 -1.10
N ILE A 135 13.47 0.05 0.20
CA ILE A 135 14.72 -0.47 0.79
C ILE A 135 14.80 -1.99 0.63
N GLY A 136 13.74 -2.71 1.00
CA GLY A 136 13.69 -4.17 0.90
C GLY A 136 13.86 -4.68 -0.53
N GLU A 137 13.17 -4.08 -1.51
CA GLU A 137 13.34 -4.42 -2.92
C GLU A 137 14.77 -4.12 -3.41
N LEU A 138 15.38 -3.00 -3.01
CA LEU A 138 16.78 -2.70 -3.36
C LEU A 138 17.75 -3.70 -2.76
N GLU A 139 17.55 -4.10 -1.51
CA GLU A 139 18.38 -5.10 -0.85
C GLU A 139 18.25 -6.47 -1.54
N GLY A 140 17.03 -6.89 -1.89
CA GLY A 140 16.79 -8.12 -2.65
C GLY A 140 17.45 -8.09 -4.03
N LEU A 141 17.29 -7.00 -4.78
CA LEU A 141 17.93 -6.82 -6.09
C LEU A 141 19.46 -6.83 -6.00
N MET A 142 20.02 -6.30 -4.90
CA MET A 142 21.46 -6.33 -4.67
C MET A 142 21.97 -7.70 -4.23
N PHE A 143 21.15 -8.52 -3.58
CA PHE A 143 21.51 -9.89 -3.22
C PHE A 143 21.58 -10.80 -4.46
N ILE A 144 20.69 -10.57 -5.44
CA ILE A 144 20.63 -11.34 -6.69
C ILE A 144 21.72 -10.88 -7.70
N SER A 145 22.30 -9.70 -7.48
CA SER A 145 23.29 -9.08 -8.36
C SER A 145 24.71 -9.61 -8.09
N GLU A 146 25.27 -10.37 -9.02
CA GLU A 146 26.73 -10.51 -9.10
C GLU A 146 27.34 -9.19 -9.60
N GLU A 147 28.43 -8.73 -8.96
CA GLU A 147 29.20 -7.52 -9.33
C GLU A 147 28.48 -6.15 -9.25
N LYS A 148 27.42 -5.98 -8.44
CA LYS A 148 26.70 -4.69 -8.26
C LYS A 148 26.01 -4.17 -9.53
N LYS A 149 25.77 -5.02 -10.53
CA LYS A 149 24.90 -4.72 -11.68
C LYS A 149 23.51 -5.30 -11.44
N LEU A 150 22.51 -4.43 -11.47
CA LEU A 150 21.12 -4.86 -11.29
C LEU A 150 20.77 -5.93 -12.33
N PRO A 151 20.12 -7.03 -11.92
CA PRO A 151 19.55 -7.96 -12.89
C PRO A 151 18.58 -7.19 -13.79
N PRO A 152 18.54 -7.45 -15.11
CA PRO A 152 17.61 -6.78 -15.99
C PRO A 152 16.17 -6.93 -15.47
N ALA A 153 15.36 -5.88 -15.50
CA ALA A 153 13.98 -5.89 -15.02
C ALA A 153 13.16 -7.09 -15.56
N ASN A 154 13.42 -7.52 -16.79
CA ASN A 154 12.81 -8.71 -17.40
C ASN A 154 13.17 -10.02 -16.67
N VAL A 155 14.41 -10.17 -16.18
CA VAL A 155 14.84 -11.34 -15.40
C VAL A 155 14.15 -11.35 -14.04
N VAL A 156 14.08 -10.20 -13.36
CA VAL A 156 13.36 -10.06 -12.08
C VAL A 156 11.88 -10.40 -12.24
N GLY A 157 11.24 -9.87 -13.29
CA GLY A 157 9.85 -10.19 -13.59
C GLY A 157 9.62 -11.67 -13.91
N LYS A 158 10.57 -12.34 -14.57
CA LYS A 158 10.51 -13.78 -14.80
C LYS A 158 10.65 -14.59 -13.51
N ILE A 159 11.56 -14.22 -12.61
CA ILE A 159 11.74 -14.88 -11.30
C ILE A 159 10.44 -14.78 -10.49
N LYS A 160 9.86 -13.58 -10.37
CA LYS A 160 8.59 -13.38 -9.64
C LYS A 160 7.45 -14.20 -10.23
N ARG A 161 7.37 -14.31 -11.57
CA ARG A 161 6.37 -15.19 -12.22
C ARG A 161 6.60 -16.67 -11.93
N ILE A 162 7.85 -17.10 -11.79
CA ILE A 162 8.16 -18.48 -11.41
C ILE A 162 7.74 -18.74 -9.96
N GLU A 163 8.02 -17.79 -9.05
CA GLU A 163 7.59 -17.88 -7.64
C GLU A 163 6.05 -17.94 -7.52
N ASP A 164 5.32 -17.05 -8.20
CA ASP A 164 3.85 -17.07 -8.24
C ASP A 164 3.30 -18.37 -8.84
N LEU A 165 3.97 -18.93 -9.85
CA LEU A 165 3.60 -20.23 -10.41
C LEU A 165 3.85 -21.38 -9.44
N ASP A 166 4.95 -21.34 -8.68
CA ASP A 166 5.29 -22.37 -7.69
C ASP A 166 4.28 -22.37 -6.52
N GLU A 167 3.92 -21.18 -6.02
CA GLU A 167 2.87 -21.03 -5.00
C GLU A 167 1.51 -21.58 -5.50
N LYS A 168 1.10 -21.21 -6.72
CA LYS A 168 -0.14 -21.72 -7.34
C LYS A 168 -0.09 -23.22 -7.56
N LEU A 169 1.05 -23.77 -7.94
CA LEU A 169 1.24 -25.20 -8.11
C LEU A 169 1.10 -25.92 -6.76
N GLY A 170 1.68 -25.39 -5.68
CA GLY A 170 1.52 -25.93 -4.33
C GLY A 170 0.06 -25.96 -3.85
N LEU A 171 -0.69 -24.90 -4.16
CA LEU A 171 -2.14 -24.85 -3.90
C LEU A 171 -2.92 -25.87 -4.73
N LEU A 172 -2.61 -26.03 -6.02
CA LEU A 172 -3.24 -27.05 -6.87
C LEU A 172 -2.92 -28.47 -6.41
N ILE A 173 -1.68 -28.77 -6.02
CA ILE A 173 -1.30 -30.08 -5.46
C ILE A 173 -2.10 -30.36 -4.19
N SER A 174 -2.20 -29.38 -3.29
CA SER A 174 -3.00 -29.49 -2.07
C SER A 174 -4.48 -29.73 -2.39
N PHE A 175 -5.02 -29.01 -3.36
CA PHE A 175 -6.41 -29.18 -3.80
C PHE A 175 -6.67 -30.55 -4.42
N ILE A 176 -5.76 -31.05 -5.26
CA ILE A 176 -5.82 -32.42 -5.82
C ILE A 176 -5.81 -33.44 -4.68
N HIS A 177 -4.97 -33.26 -3.66
CA HIS A 177 -4.97 -34.15 -2.49
C HIS A 177 -6.36 -34.21 -1.83
N TYR A 178 -7.04 -33.07 -1.64
CA TYR A 178 -8.40 -33.06 -1.11
C TYR A 178 -9.41 -33.74 -2.03
N LEU A 179 -9.33 -33.53 -3.34
CA LEU A 179 -10.23 -34.19 -4.30
C LEU A 179 -10.15 -35.72 -4.24
N TYR A 180 -8.95 -36.28 -4.05
CA TYR A 180 -8.77 -37.74 -3.99
C TYR A 180 -9.00 -38.33 -2.60
N ASN A 181 -8.48 -37.68 -1.54
CA ASN A 181 -8.49 -38.27 -0.20
C ASN A 181 -9.68 -37.81 0.66
N SER A 182 -10.29 -36.67 0.35
CA SER A 182 -11.41 -36.11 1.11
C SER A 182 -12.42 -35.40 0.20
N PRO A 183 -12.95 -36.07 -0.86
CA PRO A 183 -13.86 -35.45 -1.82
C PRO A 183 -15.12 -34.87 -1.16
N SER A 184 -15.57 -35.49 -0.06
CA SER A 184 -16.71 -35.00 0.72
C SER A 184 -16.48 -33.61 1.31
N TRP A 185 -15.24 -33.24 1.64
CA TRP A 185 -14.91 -31.90 2.15
C TRP A 185 -14.99 -30.86 1.05
N VAL A 186 -14.47 -31.18 -0.15
CA VAL A 186 -14.57 -30.30 -1.31
C VAL A 186 -16.03 -30.04 -1.66
N HIS A 187 -16.85 -31.09 -1.69
CA HIS A 187 -18.28 -30.98 -1.93
C HIS A 187 -18.98 -30.10 -0.88
N LYS A 188 -18.73 -30.33 0.42
CA LYS A 188 -19.31 -29.54 1.51
C LYS A 188 -18.91 -28.06 1.45
N VAL A 189 -17.67 -27.76 1.06
CA VAL A 189 -17.19 -26.37 0.91
C VAL A 189 -17.91 -25.68 -0.24
N GLU A 190 -18.07 -26.34 -1.38
CA GLU A 190 -18.82 -25.81 -2.52
C GLU A 190 -20.31 -25.63 -2.20
N GLU A 191 -20.92 -26.61 -1.54
CA GLU A 191 -22.33 -26.55 -1.10
C GLU A 191 -22.55 -25.44 -0.08
N ALA A 192 -21.64 -25.26 0.88
CA ALA A 192 -21.70 -24.17 1.85
C ALA A 192 -21.65 -22.78 1.17
N LEU A 193 -20.83 -22.62 0.12
CA LEU A 193 -20.87 -21.40 -0.71
C LEU A 193 -22.24 -21.24 -1.36
N ARG A 194 -22.77 -22.29 -2.00
CA ARG A 194 -24.08 -22.26 -2.67
C ARG A 194 -25.22 -21.90 -1.71
N ASP A 195 -25.17 -22.38 -0.48
CA ASP A 195 -26.14 -22.08 0.56
C ASP A 195 -26.08 -20.63 1.05
N TRP A 196 -24.88 -20.04 1.14
CA TRP A 196 -24.76 -18.63 1.49
C TRP A 196 -25.24 -17.71 0.37
N HIS A 197 -24.93 -18.09 -0.88
CA HIS A 197 -25.44 -17.42 -2.06
C HIS A 197 -26.97 -17.48 -2.13
N SER A 198 -27.59 -18.64 -1.86
CA SER A 198 -29.05 -18.78 -1.83
C SER A 198 -29.71 -17.95 -0.72
N LYS A 199 -28.99 -17.66 0.37
CA LYS A 199 -29.38 -16.73 1.44
C LYS A 199 -29.14 -15.25 1.10
N GLY A 200 -28.64 -14.94 -0.09
CA GLY A 200 -28.46 -13.58 -0.61
C GLY A 200 -27.09 -12.94 -0.34
N LEU A 201 -26.11 -13.68 0.19
CA LEU A 201 -24.74 -13.17 0.31
C LEU A 201 -23.98 -13.32 -1.00
N LEU A 202 -23.59 -12.20 -1.62
CA LEU A 202 -22.84 -12.22 -2.88
C LEU A 202 -21.36 -12.61 -2.70
N TRP A 203 -20.76 -12.26 -1.57
CA TRP A 203 -19.35 -12.55 -1.27
C TRP A 203 -19.28 -13.16 0.12
N VAL A 204 -18.64 -14.32 0.22
CA VAL A 204 -18.66 -15.17 1.42
C VAL A 204 -17.24 -15.29 1.98
N GLU A 205 -17.06 -15.02 3.27
CA GLU A 205 -15.76 -15.18 3.93
C GLU A 205 -15.53 -16.65 4.32
N VAL A 206 -14.27 -17.04 4.49
CA VAL A 206 -13.92 -18.44 4.86
C VAL A 206 -14.62 -18.88 6.16
N ARG A 207 -14.78 -17.98 7.14
CA ARG A 207 -15.46 -18.29 8.41
C ARG A 207 -16.92 -18.69 8.22
N ASN A 208 -17.59 -18.13 7.22
CA ASN A 208 -18.97 -18.49 6.89
C ASN A 208 -19.02 -19.88 6.25
N VAL A 209 -18.04 -20.19 5.38
CA VAL A 209 -17.92 -21.50 4.74
C VAL A 209 -17.62 -22.58 5.77
N GLU A 210 -16.69 -22.36 6.70
CA GLU A 210 -16.41 -23.26 7.83
C GLU A 210 -17.68 -23.55 8.63
N SER A 211 -18.43 -22.52 9.02
CA SER A 211 -19.64 -22.67 9.83
C SER A 211 -20.73 -23.52 9.16
N ASN A 212 -20.87 -23.49 7.83
CA ASN A 212 -21.87 -24.29 7.11
C ASN A 212 -21.33 -25.66 6.68
N SER A 213 -20.06 -25.75 6.29
CA SER A 213 -19.46 -26.98 5.75
C SER A 213 -19.00 -27.94 6.87
N GLY A 214 -18.69 -27.42 8.05
CA GLY A 214 -18.04 -28.17 9.13
C GLY A 214 -16.59 -28.57 8.83
N VAL A 215 -15.98 -28.01 7.77
CA VAL A 215 -14.58 -28.20 7.42
C VAL A 215 -13.78 -27.08 8.09
N GLU A 216 -12.72 -27.44 8.81
CA GLU A 216 -11.87 -26.49 9.54
C GLU A 216 -11.38 -25.36 8.61
N ARG A 217 -11.30 -24.14 9.15
CA ARG A 217 -10.99 -22.91 8.40
C ARG A 217 -9.78 -23.04 7.48
N GLU A 218 -8.69 -23.66 7.95
CA GLU A 218 -7.45 -23.81 7.19
C GLU A 218 -7.66 -24.69 5.94
N HIS A 219 -8.39 -25.79 6.09
CA HIS A 219 -8.70 -26.71 5.00
C HIS A 219 -9.72 -26.10 4.03
N ALA A 220 -10.75 -25.43 4.56
CA ALA A 220 -11.73 -24.71 3.75
C ALA A 220 -11.06 -23.62 2.92
N ALA A 221 -10.12 -22.85 3.49
CA ALA A 221 -9.35 -21.85 2.76
C ALA A 221 -8.55 -22.49 1.60
N LYS A 222 -7.79 -23.55 1.85
CA LYS A 222 -7.00 -24.25 0.81
C LYS A 222 -7.88 -24.80 -0.31
N ILE A 223 -9.06 -25.34 0.03
CA ILE A 223 -10.03 -25.83 -0.95
C ILE A 223 -10.59 -24.67 -1.79
N LEU A 224 -10.96 -23.54 -1.17
CA LEU A 224 -11.45 -22.36 -1.86
C LEU A 224 -10.40 -21.74 -2.80
N GLU A 225 -9.13 -21.70 -2.38
CA GLU A 225 -8.02 -21.30 -3.27
C GLU A 225 -7.90 -22.24 -4.47
N GLY A 226 -7.98 -23.56 -4.25
CA GLY A 226 -7.97 -24.55 -5.33
C GLY A 226 -9.12 -24.37 -6.32
N LEU A 227 -10.35 -24.21 -5.81
CA LEU A 227 -11.55 -23.92 -6.61
C LEU A 227 -11.41 -22.60 -7.39
N THR A 228 -10.71 -21.62 -6.83
CA THR A 228 -10.40 -20.36 -7.50
C THR A 228 -9.44 -20.59 -8.67
N LEU A 229 -8.39 -21.39 -8.48
CA LEU A 229 -7.39 -21.67 -9.53
C LEU A 229 -7.97 -22.44 -10.72
N ILE A 230 -8.94 -23.34 -10.49
CA ILE A 230 -9.64 -24.04 -11.57
C ILE A 230 -10.84 -23.26 -12.14
N GLY A 231 -11.11 -22.05 -11.64
CA GLY A 231 -12.10 -21.13 -12.18
C GLY A 231 -13.56 -21.44 -11.81
N VAL A 232 -13.80 -22.22 -10.75
CA VAL A 232 -15.14 -22.50 -10.19
C VAL A 232 -15.60 -21.37 -9.27
N VAL A 233 -14.65 -20.76 -8.56
CA VAL A 233 -14.88 -19.70 -7.57
C VAL A 233 -14.09 -18.44 -7.97
N GLU A 234 -14.65 -17.28 -7.67
CA GLU A 234 -13.96 -15.98 -7.73
C GLU A 234 -13.49 -15.58 -6.34
N LYS A 235 -12.32 -14.95 -6.26
CA LYS A 235 -11.71 -14.45 -5.02
C LYS A 235 -11.53 -12.94 -5.08
N ARG A 236 -11.80 -12.24 -3.98
CA ARG A 236 -11.46 -10.83 -3.77
C ARG A 236 -10.95 -10.60 -2.35
N GLU A 237 -10.11 -9.57 -2.18
CA GLU A 237 -9.72 -9.09 -0.87
C GLU A 237 -10.66 -7.96 -0.40
N ARG A 238 -11.16 -8.05 0.84
CA ARG A 238 -12.04 -7.04 1.44
C ARG A 238 -11.70 -6.88 2.92
N GLY A 239 -11.22 -5.70 3.30
CA GLY A 239 -10.94 -5.38 4.71
C GLY A 239 -9.83 -6.23 5.34
N GLY A 240 -8.89 -6.73 4.54
CA GLY A 240 -7.80 -7.60 5.00
C GLY A 240 -8.15 -9.09 5.10
N GLU A 241 -9.38 -9.50 4.73
CA GLU A 241 -9.76 -10.90 4.57
C GLU A 241 -10.11 -11.22 3.11
N TYR A 242 -9.99 -12.49 2.73
CA TYR A 242 -10.42 -12.97 1.42
C TYR A 242 -11.88 -13.42 1.46
N VAL A 243 -12.62 -12.98 0.43
CA VAL A 243 -14.02 -13.33 0.18
C VAL A 243 -14.15 -14.05 -1.15
N TYR A 244 -15.09 -14.99 -1.20
CA TYR A 244 -15.25 -15.94 -2.29
C TYR A 244 -16.69 -15.91 -2.83
N LYS A 245 -16.84 -16.12 -4.13
CA LYS A 245 -18.14 -16.19 -4.83
C LYS A 245 -18.12 -17.34 -5.84
N LEU A 246 -19.23 -18.06 -6.01
CA LEU A 246 -19.36 -19.01 -7.13
C LEU A 246 -19.39 -18.24 -8.45
N ARG A 247 -18.60 -18.68 -9.44
CA ARG A 247 -18.56 -18.02 -10.74
C ARG A 247 -19.93 -18.08 -11.41
N GLY A 248 -20.40 -16.95 -11.96
CA GLY A 248 -21.73 -16.83 -12.55
C GLY A 248 -22.88 -16.61 -11.56
N PHE A 249 -22.64 -16.57 -10.24
CA PHE A 249 -23.66 -16.17 -9.29
C PHE A 249 -23.83 -14.64 -9.24
N GLY A 250 -25.08 -14.17 -9.36
CA GLY A 250 -25.43 -12.75 -9.34
C GLY A 250 -25.09 -11.97 -10.62
N GLU A 251 -24.85 -12.66 -11.73
CA GLU A 251 -24.75 -12.07 -13.07
C GLU A 251 -26.12 -12.13 -13.76
N ASP A 252 -27.02 -11.24 -13.33
CA ASP A 252 -28.21 -10.79 -14.08
C ASP A 252 -28.09 -9.29 -14.35
#